data_AF-A0A7W4DCM3-F1
#
_entry.id   AF-A0A7W4DCM3-F1
#
_cell.length_a   1.000
_cell.length_b   1.000
_cell.length_c   1.000
_cell.angle_alpha   90.00
_cell.angle_beta   90.00
_cell.angle_gamma   90.00
#
_symmetry.space_group_name_H-M   'P 1'
#
loop_
_entity.id
_entity.type
_entity.pdbx_description
1 polymer ?
#
loop_
_entity_poly.entity_id
_entity_poly.type
_entity_poly.pdbx_seq_one_letter_code
_entity_poly.pdbx_strand_id
1 'polypeptide(L)'
;MNLIFQQRPTPVLPEHRPLYKISQILLILFLASRGNRSSLARLHLFNWALKSPDRTARLSAAARSKSLNISAWGFDPALAIAINFACAEELISTSGGGYDLTDKGEALAKEITRDPHTLPGEKEALITIGKGITEGMVEAIAKGWDSK
;
A
#
# COMPACT_ATOMS: atom_id res chain seq x y z
N MET A 1 28.78 23.42 36.74
CA MET A 1 27.59 22.85 36.07
C MET A 1 28.04 22.40 34.69
N ASN A 2 28.21 21.09 34.47
CA ASN A 2 28.69 20.56 33.19
C ASN A 2 27.51 20.31 32.26
N LEU A 3 27.46 21.04 31.15
CA LEU A 3 26.51 20.83 30.08
C LEU A 3 27.12 19.79 29.11
N ILE A 4 26.49 18.62 28.98
CA ILE A 4 26.98 17.53 28.13
C ILE A 4 25.97 17.31 27.02
N PHE A 5 26.37 17.55 25.76
CA PHE A 5 25.55 17.24 24.60
C PHE A 5 25.80 15.78 24.19
N GLN A 6 24.78 14.94 24.27
CA GLN A 6 24.79 13.59 23.71
C GLN A 6 23.92 13.55 22.45
N GLN A 7 24.51 13.08 21.35
CA GLN A 7 23.77 12.87 20.10
C GLN A 7 22.73 11.76 20.32
N ARG A 8 21.45 12.10 20.12
CA ARG A 8 20.35 11.13 20.18
C ARG A 8 20.11 10.55 18.78
N PRO A 9 19.66 9.29 18.67
CA PRO A 9 19.25 8.73 17.39
C PRO A 9 18.22 9.63 16.70
N THR A 10 18.42 9.92 15.42
CA THR A 10 17.45 10.69 14.64
C THR A 10 16.17 9.87 14.49
N PRO A 11 15.01 10.40 14.88
CA PRO A 11 13.75 9.69 14.70
C PRO A 11 13.47 9.49 13.21
N VAL A 12 13.31 8.23 12.79
CA VAL A 12 12.91 7.87 11.42
C VAL A 12 11.40 7.97 11.33
N LEU A 13 10.89 8.82 10.42
CA LEU A 13 9.47 8.94 10.13
C LEU A 13 8.89 7.54 9.77
N PRO A 14 7.68 7.19 10.23
CA PRO A 14 7.10 5.87 10.00
C PRO A 14 7.11 5.43 8.53
N GLU A 15 6.89 6.37 7.61
CA GLU A 15 6.87 6.15 6.15
C GLU A 15 8.20 5.67 5.55
N HIS A 16 9.31 5.85 6.27
CA HIS A 16 10.63 5.34 5.89
C HIS A 16 10.96 4.01 6.57
N ARG A 17 10.11 3.50 7.47
CA ARG A 17 10.32 2.20 8.11
C ARG A 17 9.84 1.09 7.18
N PRO A 18 10.72 0.18 6.73
CA PRO A 18 10.34 -0.88 5.81
C PRO A 18 9.16 -1.71 6.34
N LEU A 19 9.16 -2.05 7.63
CA LEU A 19 8.11 -2.85 8.25
C LEU A 19 6.73 -2.20 8.14
N TYR A 20 6.62 -0.90 8.40
CA TYR A 20 5.37 -0.16 8.26
C TYR A 20 4.83 -0.24 6.83
N LYS A 21 5.73 -0.08 5.85
CA LYS A 21 5.37 -0.16 4.41
C LYS A 21 5.01 -1.58 3.99
N ILE A 22 5.70 -2.61 4.50
CA ILE A 22 5.34 -4.01 4.30
C ILE A 22 3.93 -4.26 4.84
N SER A 23 3.63 -3.84 6.08
CA SER A 23 2.28 -3.98 6.64
C SER A 23 1.21 -3.30 5.77
N GLN A 24 1.47 -2.11 5.23
CA GLN A 24 0.56 -1.47 4.28
C GLN A 24 0.35 -2.32 3.01
N ILE A 25 1.41 -2.88 2.42
CA ILE A 25 1.31 -3.78 1.25
C ILE A 25 0.44 -5.00 1.57
N LEU A 26 0.70 -5.66 2.70
CA LEU A 26 -0.05 -6.86 3.10
C LEU A 26 -1.54 -6.54 3.30
N LEU A 27 -1.87 -5.40 3.94
CA LEU A 27 -3.25 -4.96 4.12
C LEU A 27 -3.93 -4.60 2.79
N ILE A 28 -3.21 -3.97 1.84
CA ILE A 28 -3.75 -3.67 0.50
C ILE A 28 -4.11 -4.97 -0.23
N LEU A 29 -3.21 -5.96 -0.20
CA LEU A 29 -3.46 -7.25 -0.82
C LEU A 29 -4.65 -7.97 -0.14
N PHE A 30 -4.68 -7.99 1.19
CA PHE A 30 -5.70 -8.71 1.95
C PHE A 30 -7.10 -8.06 1.92
N LEU A 31 -7.20 -6.76 2.16
CA LEU A 31 -8.48 -6.06 2.34
C LEU A 31 -9.04 -5.51 1.01
N ALA A 32 -8.15 -5.00 0.16
CA ALA A 32 -8.54 -4.24 -1.02
C ALA A 32 -8.35 -4.99 -2.34
N SER A 33 -7.76 -6.19 -2.36
CA SER A 33 -7.43 -6.89 -3.61
C SER A 33 -8.21 -8.18 -3.77
N ARG A 34 -8.59 -8.51 -5.02
CA ARG A 34 -9.28 -9.77 -5.32
C ARG A 34 -8.25 -10.88 -5.42
N GLY A 35 -8.50 -12.02 -4.77
CA GLY A 35 -7.57 -13.15 -4.75
C GLY A 35 -6.23 -12.83 -4.09
N ASN A 36 -6.18 -11.83 -3.18
CA ASN A 36 -4.97 -11.43 -2.47
C ASN A 36 -3.79 -11.05 -3.38
N ARG A 37 -4.09 -10.53 -4.58
CA ARG A 37 -3.10 -10.21 -5.60
C ARG A 37 -3.27 -8.83 -6.20
N SER A 38 -2.16 -8.18 -6.55
CA SER A 38 -2.22 -6.91 -7.24
C SER A 38 -1.00 -6.58 -8.10
N SER A 39 -1.18 -5.78 -9.14
CA SER A 39 -0.09 -5.24 -9.94
C SER A 39 0.73 -4.19 -9.19
N LEU A 40 1.99 -3.99 -9.62
CA LEU A 40 2.87 -2.94 -9.08
C LEU A 40 2.21 -1.55 -9.19
N ALA A 41 1.62 -1.24 -10.35
CA ALA A 41 0.97 0.04 -10.61
C ALA A 41 -0.16 0.32 -9.61
N ARG A 42 -1.00 -0.69 -9.33
CA ARG A 42 -2.09 -0.58 -8.37
C ARG A 42 -1.59 -0.48 -6.93
N LEU A 43 -0.54 -1.20 -6.55
CA LEU A 43 0.09 -1.01 -5.23
C LEU A 43 0.61 0.42 -5.05
N HIS A 44 1.22 1.03 -6.07
CA HIS A 44 1.62 2.44 -6.02
C HIS A 44 0.43 3.39 -5.89
N LEU A 45 -0.68 3.12 -6.58
CA LEU A 45 -1.90 3.91 -6.46
C LEU A 45 -2.44 3.90 -5.02
N PHE A 46 -2.53 2.72 -4.40
CA PHE A 46 -2.96 2.61 -3.01
C PHE A 46 -1.99 3.29 -2.04
N ASN A 47 -0.68 3.07 -2.20
CA ASN A 47 0.33 3.76 -1.39
C ASN A 47 0.25 5.28 -1.54
N TRP A 48 -0.01 5.80 -2.74
CA TRP A 48 -0.22 7.22 -2.98
C TRP A 48 -1.49 7.75 -2.29
N ALA A 49 -2.57 6.96 -2.32
CA ALA A 49 -3.84 7.33 -1.72
C ALA A 49 -3.76 7.37 -0.19
N LEU A 50 -3.13 6.38 0.44
CA LEU A 50 -3.00 6.29 1.89
C LEU A 50 -2.16 7.41 2.52
N LYS A 51 -1.43 8.21 1.72
CA LYS A 51 -0.67 9.37 2.21
C LYS A 51 -1.53 10.59 2.56
N SER A 52 -2.81 10.62 2.18
CA SER A 52 -3.66 11.80 2.43
C SER A 52 -5.14 11.42 2.50
N PRO A 53 -5.89 11.91 3.51
CA PRO A 53 -7.33 11.68 3.62
C PRO A 53 -8.14 12.11 2.38
N ASP A 54 -7.76 13.22 1.73
CA ASP A 54 -8.40 13.67 0.48
C ASP A 54 -8.22 12.64 -0.65
N ARG A 55 -6.99 12.11 -0.80
CA ARG A 55 -6.69 11.10 -1.82
C ARG A 55 -7.40 9.78 -1.53
N THR A 56 -7.47 9.39 -0.26
CA THR A 56 -8.29 8.25 0.17
C THR A 56 -9.76 8.46 -0.19
N ALA A 57 -10.34 9.62 0.12
CA ALA A 57 -11.74 9.93 -0.19
C ALA A 57 -12.01 9.90 -1.70
N ARG A 58 -11.09 10.43 -2.51
CA ARG A 58 -11.14 10.38 -3.98
C ARG A 58 -11.11 8.94 -4.49
N LEU A 59 -10.21 8.10 -3.97
CA LEU A 59 -10.11 6.69 -4.37
C LEU A 59 -11.36 5.90 -3.94
N SER A 60 -11.90 6.17 -2.76
CA SER A 60 -13.17 5.59 -2.28
C SER A 60 -14.35 5.99 -3.18
N ALA A 61 -14.41 7.26 -3.61
CA ALA A 61 -15.44 7.72 -4.55
C ALA A 61 -15.32 7.00 -5.90
N ALA A 62 -14.09 6.86 -6.43
CA ALA A 62 -13.83 6.12 -7.67
C ALA A 62 -14.21 4.63 -7.57
N ALA A 63 -13.97 4.00 -6.41
CA ALA A 63 -14.35 2.62 -6.15
C ALA A 63 -15.89 2.40 -6.18
N ARG A 64 -16.66 3.40 -5.72
CA ARG A 64 -18.13 3.40 -5.75
C ARG A 64 -18.68 3.70 -7.14
N SER A 65 -18.16 4.73 -7.80
CA SER A 65 -18.62 5.16 -9.14
C SER A 65 -18.14 4.25 -10.28
N LYS A 66 -17.20 3.32 -9.99
CA LYS A 66 -16.51 2.49 -11.00
C LYS A 66 -15.79 3.32 -12.07
N SER A 67 -15.42 4.55 -11.73
CA SER A 67 -14.75 5.51 -12.61
C SER A 67 -13.54 6.09 -11.89
N LEU A 68 -12.35 5.82 -12.42
CA LEU A 68 -11.09 6.28 -11.84
C LEU A 68 -10.63 7.56 -12.54
N ASN A 69 -11.04 8.71 -12.00
CA ASN A 69 -10.68 10.03 -12.53
C ASN A 69 -9.44 10.58 -11.80
N ILE A 70 -8.29 9.93 -11.99
CA ILE A 70 -6.99 10.32 -11.44
C ILE A 70 -6.04 10.52 -12.61
N SER A 71 -5.50 11.73 -12.78
CA SER A 71 -4.62 12.06 -13.92
C SER A 71 -3.25 11.39 -13.82
N ALA A 72 -2.67 11.37 -12.62
CA ALA A 72 -1.39 10.73 -12.32
C ALA A 72 -1.29 10.39 -10.83
N TRP A 73 -0.51 9.35 -10.50
CA TRP A 73 -0.05 9.07 -9.13
C TRP A 73 1.47 8.87 -9.11
N GLY A 74 2.08 9.19 -7.98
CA GLY A 74 3.54 9.13 -7.84
C GLY A 74 4.06 7.72 -7.61
N PHE A 75 5.16 7.38 -8.28
CA PHE A 75 6.00 6.24 -7.90
C PHE A 75 6.70 6.52 -6.57
N ASP A 76 6.87 5.50 -5.74
CA ASP A 76 7.46 5.61 -4.40
C ASP A 76 8.58 4.58 -4.23
N PRO A 77 9.86 5.00 -4.22
CA PRO A 77 10.99 4.09 -4.03
C PRO A 77 10.92 3.30 -2.72
N ALA A 78 10.35 3.87 -1.64
CA ALA A 78 10.21 3.16 -0.38
C ALA A 78 9.25 1.96 -0.49
N LEU A 79 8.22 2.07 -1.36
CA LEU A 79 7.33 0.95 -1.65
C LEU A 79 8.07 -0.17 -2.38
N ALA A 80 8.89 0.16 -3.39
CA ALA A 80 9.67 -0.82 -4.14
C ALA A 80 10.67 -1.56 -3.23
N ILE A 81 11.34 -0.83 -2.34
CA ILE A 81 12.23 -1.43 -1.33
C ILE A 81 11.45 -2.36 -0.38
N ALA A 82 10.27 -1.93 0.09
CA ALA A 82 9.43 -2.74 0.96
C ALA A 82 8.90 -4.01 0.28
N ILE A 83 8.55 -3.94 -1.02
CA ILE A 83 8.19 -5.10 -1.83
C ILE A 83 9.35 -6.09 -1.87
N ASN A 84 10.57 -5.63 -2.13
CA ASN A 84 11.74 -6.50 -2.17
C ASN A 84 11.98 -7.21 -0.82
N PHE A 85 11.86 -6.49 0.29
CA PHE A 85 11.94 -7.11 1.62
C PHE A 85 10.80 -8.10 1.87
N ALA A 86 9.57 -7.77 1.49
CA ALA A 86 8.43 -8.67 1.65
C ALA A 86 8.57 -9.95 0.82
N CYS A 87 9.13 -9.87 -0.38
CA CYS A 87 9.48 -11.03 -1.20
C CYS A 87 10.58 -11.87 -0.53
N ALA A 88 11.65 -11.24 -0.05
CA ALA A 88 12.75 -11.93 0.62
C ALA A 88 12.32 -12.62 1.93
N GLU A 89 11.35 -12.04 2.63
CA GLU A 89 10.74 -12.61 3.84
C GLU A 89 9.61 -13.62 3.52
N GLU A 90 9.38 -13.94 2.24
CA GLU A 90 8.34 -14.87 1.79
C GLU A 90 6.92 -14.48 2.26
N LEU A 91 6.67 -13.18 2.49
CA LEU A 91 5.35 -12.66 2.83
C LEU A 91 4.50 -12.42 1.57
N ILE A 92 5.15 -12.10 0.45
CA ILE A 92 4.53 -12.01 -0.86
C ILE A 92 5.36 -12.79 -1.88
N SER A 93 4.73 -13.24 -2.96
CA SER A 93 5.38 -13.87 -4.09
C SER A 93 5.08 -13.09 -5.37
N THR A 94 5.89 -13.28 -6.41
CA THR A 94 5.64 -12.69 -7.73
C THR A 94 4.92 -13.68 -8.63
N SER A 95 3.74 -13.33 -9.15
CA SER A 95 3.05 -14.14 -10.16
C SER A 95 2.41 -13.28 -11.26
N GLY A 96 2.59 -13.70 -12.52
CA GLY A 96 1.92 -13.08 -13.67
C GLY A 96 2.10 -11.56 -13.81
N GLY A 97 3.27 -11.03 -13.44
CA GLY A 97 3.56 -9.58 -13.50
C GLY A 97 3.04 -8.75 -12.32
N GLY A 98 2.51 -9.39 -11.28
CA GLY A 98 2.10 -8.75 -10.03
C GLY A 98 2.64 -9.46 -8.79
N TYR A 99 2.01 -9.17 -7.67
CA TYR A 99 2.37 -9.71 -6.36
C TYR A 99 1.16 -10.36 -5.70
N ASP A 100 1.38 -11.50 -5.06
CA ASP A 100 0.37 -12.30 -4.36
C ASP A 100 0.78 -12.48 -2.90
N LEU A 101 -0.18 -12.49 -1.98
CA LEU A 101 0.11 -12.94 -0.60
C LEU A 101 0.46 -14.42 -0.60
N THR A 102 1.49 -14.76 0.16
CA THR A 102 1.73 -16.15 0.57
C THR A 102 0.86 -16.49 1.78
N ASP A 103 0.81 -17.77 2.17
CA ASP A 103 0.13 -18.19 3.41
C ASP A 103 0.72 -17.48 4.64
N LYS A 104 2.05 -17.31 4.68
CA LYS A 104 2.78 -16.59 5.74
C LYS A 104 2.36 -15.11 5.79
N GLY A 105 2.31 -14.45 4.63
CA GLY A 105 1.87 -13.07 4.54
C GLY A 105 0.40 -12.87 4.91
N GLU A 106 -0.47 -13.79 4.50
CA GLU A 106 -1.89 -13.76 4.85
C GLU A 106 -2.11 -13.95 6.36
N ALA A 107 -1.37 -14.86 7.00
CA ALA A 107 -1.41 -15.03 8.45
C ALA A 107 -1.04 -13.72 9.18
N LEU A 108 0.06 -13.07 8.77
CA LEU A 108 0.48 -11.79 9.34
C LEU A 108 -0.54 -10.67 9.07
N ALA A 109 -1.10 -10.59 7.86
CA ALA A 109 -2.14 -9.62 7.52
C ALA A 109 -3.38 -9.77 8.43
N LYS A 110 -3.78 -11.02 8.73
CA LYS A 110 -4.88 -11.32 9.66
C LYS A 110 -4.56 -10.86 11.08
N GLU A 111 -3.34 -11.09 11.57
CA GLU A 111 -2.90 -10.61 12.89
C GLU A 111 -2.95 -9.08 12.99
N ILE A 112 -2.39 -8.38 12.01
CA ILE A 112 -2.43 -6.91 11.94
C ILE A 112 -3.88 -6.39 11.89
N THR A 113 -4.75 -7.09 11.15
CA THR A 113 -6.16 -6.72 11.04
C THR A 113 -6.89 -6.86 12.38
N ARG A 114 -6.59 -7.92 13.15
CA ARG A 114 -7.21 -8.20 14.45
C ARG A 114 -6.80 -7.24 15.56
N ASP A 115 -5.56 -6.75 15.55
CA ASP A 115 -5.09 -5.78 16.55
C ASP A 115 -5.69 -4.40 16.28
N PRO A 116 -6.57 -3.85 17.14
CA PRO A 116 -7.21 -2.55 16.91
C PRO A 116 -6.23 -1.37 16.89
N HIS A 117 -5.05 -1.50 17.51
CA HIS A 117 -4.10 -0.39 17.66
C HIS A 117 -3.12 -0.25 16.50
N THR A 118 -2.90 -1.32 15.74
CA THR A 118 -1.99 -1.28 14.59
C THR A 118 -2.72 -0.78 13.34
N LEU A 119 -2.20 0.31 12.74
CA LEU A 119 -2.66 0.88 11.46
C LEU A 119 -4.18 1.15 11.37
N PRO A 120 -4.81 1.80 12.38
CA PRO A 120 -6.26 1.95 12.41
C PRO A 120 -6.78 2.75 11.21
N GLY A 121 -6.11 3.85 10.84
CA GLY A 121 -6.53 4.71 9.73
C GLY A 121 -6.40 4.03 8.36
N GLU A 122 -5.34 3.26 8.15
CA GLU A 122 -5.12 2.51 6.91
C GLU A 122 -6.14 1.38 6.76
N LYS A 123 -6.46 0.67 7.86
CA LYS A 123 -7.49 -0.38 7.83
C LYS A 123 -8.85 0.21 7.49
N GLU A 124 -9.25 1.30 8.15
CA GLU A 124 -10.52 1.98 7.86
C GLU A 124 -10.58 2.45 6.39
N ALA A 125 -9.51 3.07 5.90
CA ALA A 125 -9.39 3.50 4.51
C ALA A 125 -9.54 2.33 3.53
N LEU A 126 -8.80 1.24 3.74
CA LEU A 126 -8.81 0.08 2.86
C LEU A 126 -10.13 -0.69 2.89
N ILE A 127 -10.77 -0.79 4.05
CA ILE A 127 -12.13 -1.37 4.18
C ILE A 127 -13.14 -0.51 3.42
N THR A 128 -13.03 0.81 3.52
CA THR A 128 -13.93 1.76 2.84
C THR A 128 -13.78 1.71 1.31
N ILE A 129 -12.54 1.64 0.81
CA ILE A 129 -12.27 1.48 -0.63
C ILE A 129 -12.69 0.09 -1.12
N GLY A 130 -12.39 -0.94 -0.31
CA GLY A 130 -12.64 -2.34 -0.59
C GLY A 130 -12.02 -2.80 -1.91
N LYS A 131 -12.69 -3.75 -2.57
CA LYS A 131 -12.23 -4.37 -3.84
C LYS A 131 -12.73 -3.62 -5.09
N GLY A 132 -13.12 -2.35 -4.92
CA GLY A 132 -13.77 -1.57 -5.96
C GLY A 132 -12.84 -1.06 -7.07
N ILE A 133 -11.56 -0.85 -6.75
CA ILE A 133 -10.52 -0.45 -7.71
C ILE A 133 -9.96 -1.70 -8.40
N THR A 134 -10.22 -1.85 -9.70
CA THR A 134 -9.82 -3.05 -10.45
C THR A 134 -8.49 -2.84 -11.17
N GLU A 135 -7.80 -3.93 -11.55
CA GLU A 135 -6.57 -3.85 -12.34
C GLU A 135 -6.82 -3.15 -13.69
N GLY A 136 -7.92 -3.48 -14.38
CA GLY A 136 -8.27 -2.84 -15.65
C GLY A 136 -8.50 -1.32 -15.55
N MET A 137 -9.03 -0.82 -14.42
CA MET A 137 -9.15 0.62 -14.19
C MET A 137 -7.78 1.31 -14.10
N VAL A 138 -6.81 0.65 -13.46
CA VAL A 138 -5.45 1.17 -13.28
C VAL A 138 -4.67 1.11 -14.59
N GLU A 139 -4.76 -0.01 -15.32
CA GLU A 139 -4.12 -0.20 -16.63
C GLU A 139 -4.60 0.82 -17.67
N ALA A 140 -5.90 1.14 -17.68
CA ALA A 140 -6.46 2.13 -18.60
C ALA A 140 -5.82 3.52 -18.44
N ILE A 141 -5.49 3.91 -17.20
CA ILE A 141 -4.82 5.19 -16.93
C ILE A 141 -3.33 5.10 -17.27
N ALA A 142 -2.67 4.01 -16.87
CA ALA A 142 -1.24 3.83 -17.11
C ALA A 142 -0.89 3.86 -18.61
N LYS A 143 -1.68 3.19 -19.46
CA LYS A 143 -1.50 3.24 -20.93
C LYS A 143 -1.72 4.64 -21.51
N GLY A 144 -2.55 5.45 -20.87
CA GLY A 144 -2.77 6.84 -21.25
C GLY A 144 -1.54 7.74 -21.08
N TRP A 145 -0.53 7.31 -20.31
CA TRP A 145 0.72 8.04 -20.16
C TRP A 145 1.71 7.78 -21.29
N ASP A 146 1.73 6.57 -21.85
CA ASP A 146 2.60 6.21 -22.99
C ASP A 146 2.11 6.80 -24.32
N SER A 147 0.86 7.29 -24.36
CA SER A 147 0.19 7.77 -25.57
C SER A 147 0.33 9.29 -25.79
N LYS A 148 1.26 9.95 -25.08
CA LYS A 148 1.50 11.39 -25.16
C LYS A 148 2.95 11.74 -25.44
#